data_AF-A0A6H1JHA7-F1
#
_entry.id   AF-A0A6H1JHA7-F1
#
_cell.length_a   1.000
_cell.length_b   1.000
_cell.length_c   1.000
_cell.angle_alpha   90.00
_cell.angle_beta   90.00
_cell.angle_gamma   90.00
#
_symmetry.space_group_name_H-M   'P 1'
#
loop_
_entity.id
_entity.type
_entity.pdbx_description
1 polymer ?
#
loop_
_entity_poly.entity_id
_entity_poly.type
_entity_poly.pdbx_seq_one_letter_code
_entity_poly.pdbx_strand_id
1 'polypeptide(L)'
;MAGEGSSVASGPFHPALCTAPARIADSSPVWLEFFVSPPPSWDETLAERAQYHFELFDLSRLYAVQANRTLNNIRGLLTTLLNSGGTQQVRAYLEGEAATRLAHRPNSWEGVTYRTLAREECFCNGTLPF
;
A
#
# COMPACT_ATOMS: atom_id res chain seq x y z
N MET A 1 36.04 -12.57 -18.63
CA MET A 1 34.71 -13.22 -18.72
C MET A 1 33.97 -12.92 -17.44
N ALA A 2 32.75 -12.38 -17.57
CA ALA A 2 31.63 -12.27 -16.60
C ALA A 2 31.99 -11.78 -15.17
N GLY A 3 31.42 -10.70 -14.63
CA GLY A 3 30.06 -10.21 -14.77
C GLY A 3 29.30 -10.45 -13.46
N GLU A 4 28.55 -9.42 -13.02
CA GLU A 4 27.53 -9.43 -11.95
C GLU A 4 28.04 -9.32 -10.50
N GLY A 5 27.46 -8.51 -9.61
CA GLY A 5 26.25 -7.69 -9.71
C GLY A 5 26.07 -6.84 -8.44
N SER A 6 25.50 -5.66 -8.64
CA SER A 6 24.85 -4.73 -7.70
C SER A 6 24.97 -4.97 -6.19
N SER A 7 25.74 -4.08 -5.55
CA SER A 7 25.60 -3.72 -4.14
C SER A 7 24.29 -2.91 -3.97
N VAL A 8 23.22 -3.54 -3.50
CA VAL A 8 22.03 -2.83 -3.04
C VAL A 8 22.36 -2.17 -1.69
N ALA A 9 22.27 -0.84 -1.63
CA ALA A 9 22.52 -0.08 -0.41
C ALA A 9 21.37 -0.30 0.59
N SER A 10 21.64 -1.05 1.67
CA SER A 10 20.74 -1.18 2.81
C SER A 10 20.88 0.04 3.72
N GLY A 11 19.91 0.97 3.64
CA GLY A 11 19.71 2.01 4.66
C GLY A 11 19.06 1.44 5.93
N PRO A 12 19.19 2.12 7.10
CA PRO A 12 18.79 1.54 8.38
C PRO A 12 17.25 1.44 8.49
N PHE A 13 16.77 0.20 8.60
CA PHE A 13 15.38 -0.12 8.92
C PHE A 13 15.11 0.22 10.40
N HIS A 14 14.27 1.23 10.64
CA HIS A 14 13.80 1.55 11.99
C HIS A 14 12.81 0.48 12.50
N PRO A 15 12.90 0.06 13.78
CA PRO A 15 12.23 -1.12 14.33
C PRO A 15 10.75 -0.92 14.74
N ALA A 16 10.06 0.05 14.17
CA ALA A 16 8.62 0.18 14.29
C ALA A 16 8.07 0.36 12.88
N LEU A 17 7.19 -0.55 12.45
CA LEU A 17 6.17 -0.43 11.39
C LEU A 17 5.93 -1.83 10.78
N CYS A 18 5.11 -2.64 11.46
CA CYS A 18 4.40 -3.78 10.85
C CYS A 18 3.33 -3.27 9.87
N THR A 19 3.76 -2.49 8.87
CA THR A 19 2.87 -1.97 7.83
C THR A 19 2.85 -2.94 6.66
N ALA A 20 1.76 -3.71 6.56
CA ALA A 20 1.49 -4.60 5.44
C ALA A 20 1.75 -3.92 4.07
N PRO A 21 2.39 -4.62 3.12
CA PRO A 21 2.96 -3.96 1.97
C PRO A 21 2.02 -4.07 0.75
N ALA A 22 1.57 -2.92 0.29
CA ALA A 22 0.98 -2.81 -1.04
C ALA A 22 1.73 -1.74 -1.81
N ARG A 23 1.84 -1.90 -3.12
CA ARG A 23 2.42 -0.93 -4.05
C ARG A 23 1.43 -0.61 -5.16
N ILE A 24 1.59 0.55 -5.77
CA ILE A 24 0.85 0.90 -6.99
C ILE A 24 1.51 0.16 -8.16
N ALA A 25 0.70 -0.52 -8.96
CA ALA A 25 1.14 -1.11 -10.21
C ALA A 25 1.18 -0.06 -11.32
N ASP A 26 2.06 -0.23 -12.29
CA ASP A 26 2.16 0.61 -13.49
C ASP A 26 0.98 0.36 -14.44
N SER A 27 -0.23 0.78 -14.05
CA SER A 27 -1.46 0.58 -14.81
C SER A 27 -2.34 1.84 -14.80
N SER A 28 -3.18 1.95 -15.84
CA SER A 28 -4.29 2.92 -15.89
C SER A 28 -5.59 2.17 -16.14
N PRO A 29 -6.56 2.17 -15.21
CA PRO A 29 -6.58 2.92 -13.94
C PRO A 29 -5.60 2.38 -12.88
N VAL A 30 -5.45 3.14 -11.78
CA VAL A 30 -4.59 2.79 -10.63
C VAL A 30 -4.98 1.44 -10.07
N TRP A 31 -3.99 0.58 -9.90
CA TRP A 31 -4.16 -0.73 -9.31
C TRP A 31 -3.18 -0.93 -8.16
N LEU A 32 -3.63 -1.54 -7.07
CA LEU A 32 -2.75 -1.92 -5.97
C LEU A 32 -2.39 -3.41 -6.04
N GLU A 33 -1.11 -3.70 -5.88
CA GLU A 33 -0.60 -5.05 -5.70
C GLU A 33 -0.29 -5.28 -4.22
N PHE A 34 -0.93 -6.27 -3.62
CA PHE A 34 -0.71 -6.65 -2.22
C PHE A 34 0.23 -7.85 -2.16
N PHE A 35 1.11 -7.85 -1.18
CA PHE A 35 2.05 -8.95 -0.93
C PHE A 35 2.28 -9.17 0.56
N VAL A 36 3.00 -10.23 0.92
CA VAL A 36 3.43 -10.48 2.30
C VAL A 36 4.81 -9.87 2.49
N SER A 37 5.01 -9.12 3.58
CA SER A 37 6.34 -8.68 4.04
C SER A 37 6.50 -9.14 5.49
N PRO A 38 7.00 -10.36 5.71
CA PRO A 38 7.27 -10.87 7.04
C PRO A 38 8.27 -9.94 7.76
N PRO A 39 8.02 -9.57 9.04
CA PRO A 39 9.01 -8.84 9.81
C PRO A 39 10.24 -9.72 10.11
N PRO A 40 11.42 -9.14 10.34
CA PRO A 40 12.64 -9.91 10.66
C PRO A 40 12.54 -10.76 11.93
N SER A 41 11.52 -10.53 12.78
CA SER A 41 11.28 -11.28 14.01
C SER A 41 10.54 -12.61 13.80
N TRP A 42 9.98 -12.85 12.60
CA TRP A 42 9.36 -14.13 12.29
C TRP A 42 10.42 -15.17 11.93
N ASP A 43 10.20 -16.41 12.38
CA ASP A 43 10.96 -17.54 11.86
C ASP A 43 10.56 -17.87 10.41
N GLU A 44 11.42 -18.65 9.75
CA GLU A 44 11.24 -19.03 8.34
C GLU A 44 9.93 -19.77 8.12
N THR A 45 9.56 -20.70 9.01
CA THR A 45 8.33 -21.49 8.90
C THR A 45 7.08 -20.60 8.98
N LEU A 46 7.05 -19.59 9.83
CA LEU A 46 5.94 -18.66 9.95
C LEU A 46 5.82 -17.76 8.72
N ALA A 47 6.96 -17.29 8.20
CA ALA A 47 7.01 -16.50 6.97
C ALA A 47 6.49 -17.30 5.76
N GLU A 48 6.98 -18.53 5.57
CA GLU A 48 6.53 -19.45 4.51
C GLU A 48 5.04 -19.76 4.63
N ARG A 49 4.55 -20.03 5.84
CA ARG A 49 3.12 -20.27 6.06
C ARG A 49 2.30 -19.05 5.68
N ALA A 50 2.69 -17.85 6.07
CA ALA A 50 1.95 -16.64 5.71
C ALA A 50 1.91 -16.43 4.19
N GLN A 51 3.04 -16.61 3.51
CA GLN A 51 3.16 -16.57 2.06
C GLN A 51 2.23 -17.59 1.39
N TYR A 52 2.30 -18.86 1.83
CA TYR A 52 1.48 -19.94 1.29
C TYR A 52 -0.02 -19.66 1.43
N HIS A 53 -0.49 -19.21 2.60
CA HIS A 53 -1.92 -18.93 2.78
C HIS A 53 -2.36 -17.69 1.97
N PHE A 54 -1.49 -16.70 1.82
CA PHE A 54 -1.78 -15.52 1.01
C PHE A 54 -1.99 -15.87 -0.46
N GLU A 55 -1.16 -16.78 -1.00
CA GLU A 55 -1.27 -17.31 -2.36
C GLU A 55 -2.46 -18.26 -2.50
N LEU A 56 -2.64 -19.21 -1.57
CA LEU A 56 -3.72 -20.20 -1.59
C LEU A 56 -5.10 -19.54 -1.63
N PHE A 57 -5.29 -18.45 -0.89
CA PHE A 57 -6.54 -17.71 -0.86
C PHE A 57 -6.60 -16.58 -1.90
N ASP A 58 -5.58 -16.43 -2.74
CA ASP A 58 -5.51 -15.40 -3.79
C ASP A 58 -5.80 -14.00 -3.24
N LEU A 59 -5.21 -13.70 -2.08
CA LEU A 59 -5.50 -12.48 -1.32
C LEU A 59 -5.01 -11.23 -2.07
N SER A 60 -3.97 -11.35 -2.89
CA SER A 60 -3.51 -10.23 -3.73
C SER A 60 -4.62 -9.72 -4.63
N ARG A 61 -5.23 -10.61 -5.42
CA ARG A 61 -6.33 -10.24 -6.32
C ARG A 61 -7.56 -9.80 -5.54
N LEU A 62 -7.95 -10.53 -4.50
CA LEU A 62 -9.14 -10.19 -3.70
C LEU A 62 -9.02 -8.79 -3.08
N TYR A 63 -7.88 -8.47 -2.48
CA TYR A 63 -7.65 -7.16 -1.87
C TYR A 63 -7.56 -6.06 -2.92
N ALA A 64 -6.92 -6.31 -4.07
CA ALA A 64 -6.86 -5.35 -5.15
C ALA A 64 -8.25 -4.97 -5.70
N VAL A 65 -9.16 -5.95 -5.82
CA VAL A 65 -10.56 -5.69 -6.21
C VAL A 65 -11.28 -4.82 -5.18
N GLN A 66 -11.09 -5.09 -3.88
CA GLN A 66 -11.71 -4.27 -2.83
C GLN A 66 -11.11 -2.86 -2.76
N ALA A 67 -9.79 -2.73 -2.89
CA ALA A 67 -9.09 -1.45 -2.95
C ALA A 67 -9.60 -0.58 -4.11
N ASN A 68 -9.77 -1.16 -5.30
CA ASN A 68 -10.34 -0.46 -6.45
C ASN A 68 -11.77 0.01 -6.20
N ARG A 69 -12.61 -0.83 -5.55
CA ARG A 69 -13.97 -0.41 -5.18
C ARG A 69 -13.95 0.77 -4.21
N THR A 70 -13.10 0.71 -3.18
CA THR A 70 -12.92 1.81 -2.24
C THR A 70 -12.46 3.08 -2.95
N LEU A 71 -11.45 2.99 -3.82
CA LEU A 71 -10.94 4.13 -4.59
C LEU A 71 -12.04 4.77 -5.46
N ASN A 72 -12.79 3.96 -6.20
CA ASN A 72 -13.92 4.45 -6.99
C ASN A 72 -14.97 5.17 -6.13
N ASN A 73 -15.24 4.68 -4.92
CA ASN A 73 -16.21 5.28 -4.01
C ASN A 73 -15.75 6.64 -3.46
N ILE A 74 -14.44 6.83 -3.24
CA ILE A 74 -13.88 8.07 -2.68
C ILE A 74 -13.36 9.05 -3.74
N ARG A 75 -13.30 8.64 -5.02
CA ARG A 75 -12.73 9.45 -6.11
C ARG A 75 -13.28 10.89 -6.19
N GLY A 76 -14.59 11.05 -6.05
CA GLY A 76 -15.23 12.38 -6.06
C GLY A 76 -14.80 13.26 -4.89
N LEU A 77 -14.61 12.67 -3.70
CA LEU A 77 -14.09 13.34 -2.53
C LEU A 77 -12.63 13.76 -2.76
N LEU A 78 -11.77 12.85 -3.26
CA LEU A 78 -10.36 13.16 -3.55
C LEU A 78 -10.23 14.31 -4.57
N THR A 79 -11.07 14.30 -5.60
CA THR A 79 -11.14 15.39 -6.59
C THR A 79 -11.51 16.72 -5.94
N THR A 80 -12.50 16.71 -5.04
CA THR A 80 -12.93 17.91 -4.32
C THR A 80 -11.82 18.46 -3.44
N LEU A 81 -11.16 17.60 -2.65
CA LEU A 81 -10.05 17.97 -1.78
C LEU A 81 -8.86 18.53 -2.56
N LEU A 82 -8.51 17.89 -3.69
CA LEU A 82 -7.44 18.38 -4.55
C LEU A 82 -7.74 19.78 -5.08
N ASN A 83 -8.98 20.01 -5.53
CA ASN A 83 -9.40 21.32 -6.05
C ASN A 83 -9.49 22.40 -4.97
N SER A 84 -9.88 22.04 -3.73
CA SER A 84 -10.07 23.02 -2.65
C SER A 84 -8.81 23.36 -1.87
N GLY A 85 -7.88 22.43 -1.71
CA GLY A 85 -6.67 22.66 -0.93
C GLY A 85 -5.48 21.80 -1.31
N GLY A 86 -5.48 21.25 -2.52
CA GLY A 86 -4.32 20.65 -3.16
C GLY A 86 -3.88 19.33 -2.54
N THR A 87 -2.67 18.93 -2.94
CA THR A 87 -2.01 17.66 -2.57
C THR A 87 -2.06 17.39 -1.07
N GLN A 88 -1.86 18.41 -0.23
CA GLN A 88 -1.79 18.23 1.22
C GLN A 88 -3.13 17.81 1.82
N GLN A 89 -4.26 18.30 1.29
CA GLN A 89 -5.59 17.89 1.76
C GLN A 89 -5.91 16.44 1.38
N VAL A 90 -5.54 16.03 0.16
CA VAL A 90 -5.67 14.65 -0.30
C VAL A 90 -4.85 13.72 0.61
N ARG A 91 -3.57 14.04 0.80
CA ARG A 91 -2.66 13.28 1.67
C ARG A 91 -3.19 13.17 3.09
N ALA A 92 -3.58 14.28 3.71
CA ALA A 92 -4.08 14.29 5.09
C ALA A 92 -5.35 13.43 5.27
N TYR A 93 -6.27 13.46 4.30
CA TYR A 93 -7.45 12.60 4.32
C TYR A 93 -7.05 11.12 4.28
N LEU A 94 -6.20 10.73 3.33
CA LEU A 94 -5.75 9.34 3.18
C LEU A 94 -4.98 8.86 4.42
N GLU A 95 -4.13 9.70 5.01
CA GLU A 95 -3.41 9.39 6.26
C GLU A 95 -4.35 9.20 7.45
N GLY A 96 -5.38 10.03 7.58
CA GLY A 96 -6.41 9.90 8.63
C GLY A 96 -7.22 8.61 8.49
N GLU A 97 -7.61 8.27 7.26
CA GLU A 97 -8.33 7.03 6.95
C GLU A 97 -7.48 5.79 7.22
N ALA A 98 -6.18 5.85 6.88
CA ALA A 98 -5.21 4.82 7.19
C ALA A 98 -5.06 4.63 8.70
N ALA A 99 -4.80 5.71 9.44
CA ALA A 99 -4.62 5.68 10.89
C ALA A 99 -5.84 5.04 11.59
N THR A 100 -7.04 5.43 11.20
CA THR A 100 -8.30 4.90 11.75
C THR A 100 -8.41 3.38 11.57
N ARG A 101 -8.15 2.88 10.37
CA ARG A 101 -8.33 1.44 10.04
C ARG A 101 -7.23 0.57 10.63
N LEU A 102 -6.01 1.10 10.67
CA LEU A 102 -4.84 0.38 11.15
C LEU A 102 -4.77 0.32 12.68
N ALA A 103 -5.43 1.23 13.40
CA ALA A 103 -5.44 1.27 14.85
C ALA A 103 -5.93 -0.05 15.49
N HIS A 104 -6.90 -0.72 14.87
CA HIS A 104 -7.46 -1.99 15.36
C HIS A 104 -7.12 -3.19 14.47
N ARG A 105 -6.80 -2.95 13.20
CA ARG A 105 -6.53 -4.00 12.21
C ARG A 105 -5.26 -3.65 11.42
N PRO A 106 -4.06 -3.90 11.98
CA PRO A 106 -2.78 -3.48 11.39
C PRO A 106 -2.52 -4.10 10.01
N ASN A 107 -3.12 -5.26 9.74
CA ASN A 107 -3.05 -5.98 8.47
C ASN A 107 -4.32 -5.83 7.62
N SER A 108 -5.18 -4.83 7.89
CA SER A 108 -6.36 -4.60 7.05
C SER A 108 -5.96 -4.14 5.65
N TRP A 109 -6.48 -4.82 4.62
CA TRP A 109 -6.30 -4.41 3.22
C TRP A 109 -6.72 -2.95 3.01
N GLU A 110 -7.75 -2.51 3.71
CA GLU A 110 -8.31 -1.17 3.58
C GLU A 110 -7.37 -0.12 4.17
N GLY A 111 -6.88 -0.31 5.40
CA GLY A 111 -5.90 0.60 6.00
C GLY A 111 -4.58 0.63 5.21
N VAL A 112 -4.16 -0.52 4.67
CA VAL A 112 -3.00 -0.61 3.76
C VAL A 112 -3.23 0.19 2.49
N THR A 113 -4.42 0.08 1.88
CA THR A 113 -4.81 0.84 0.68
C THR A 113 -4.61 2.34 0.89
N TYR A 114 -5.24 2.90 1.93
CA TYR A 114 -5.14 4.33 2.24
C TYR A 114 -3.70 4.76 2.51
N ARG A 115 -2.94 3.98 3.28
CA ARG A 115 -1.54 4.28 3.61
C ARG A 115 -0.64 4.27 2.36
N THR A 116 -0.84 3.31 1.46
CA THR A 116 -0.07 3.23 0.21
C THR A 116 -0.36 4.42 -0.68
N LEU A 117 -1.64 4.77 -0.87
CA LEU A 117 -2.05 5.93 -1.67
C LEU A 117 -1.53 7.25 -1.07
N ALA A 118 -1.56 7.41 0.25
CA ALA A 118 -1.05 8.60 0.95
C ALA A 118 0.47 8.82 0.77
N ARG A 119 1.23 7.75 0.56
CA ARG A 119 2.68 7.81 0.39
C ARG A 119 3.09 8.08 -1.06
N GLU A 120 2.18 7.89 -2.02
CA GLU A 120 2.45 8.14 -3.43
C GLU A 120 2.18 9.60 -3.79
N GLU A 121 3.25 10.35 -4.09
CA GLU A 121 3.17 11.77 -4.40
C GLU A 121 2.38 12.01 -5.70
N CYS A 122 2.65 11.22 -6.74
CA CYS A 122 1.95 11.33 -8.03
C CYS A 122 0.45 11.06 -7.91
N PHE A 123 0.03 10.21 -6.96
CA PHE A 123 -1.38 10.01 -6.65
C PHE A 123 -1.94 11.20 -5.87
N CYS A 124 -1.27 11.63 -4.81
CA CYS A 124 -1.75 12.72 -3.96
C CYS A 124 -1.91 14.04 -4.72
N ASN A 125 -1.05 14.31 -5.71
CA ASN A 125 -1.09 15.53 -6.52
C ASN A 125 -1.99 15.42 -7.76
N GLY A 126 -2.60 14.26 -8.01
CA GLY A 126 -3.53 14.02 -9.13
C GLY A 126 -2.88 13.84 -10.50
N THR A 127 -1.54 13.74 -10.58
CA THR A 127 -0.84 13.39 -11.84
C THR A 127 -1.19 11.96 -12.27
N LEU A 128 -1.27 11.06 -11.29
CA LEU A 128 -1.88 9.76 -11.45
C LEU A 128 -3.39 9.92 -11.21
N PRO A 129 -4.26 9.57 -12.17
CA PRO A 129 -5.69 9.77 -12.03
C PRO A 129 -6.25 8.94 -10.89
N PHE A 130 -7.23 9.52 -10.19
CA PHE A 130 -8.02 8.83 -9.19
C PHE A 130 -8.94 7.76 -9.80
#